data_AF-A0A6A6RLS0-F1
#
_entry.id   AF-A0A6A6RLS0-F1
#
_cell.length_a   1.000
_cell.length_b   1.000
_cell.length_c   1.000
_cell.angle_alpha   90.00
_cell.angle_beta   90.00
_cell.angle_gamma   90.00
#
_symmetry.space_group_name_H-M   'P 1'
#
loop_
_entity.id
_entity.type
_entity.pdbx_description
1 polymer ?
#
loop_
_entity_poly.entity_id
_entity_poly.type
_entity_poly.pdbx_seq_one_letter_code
_entity_poly.pdbx_strand_id
1 'polypeptide(L)'
;MSSPQIRSLYRRLLRELPVPPSTSSSTSTTTTAAAPSPHRSTSHQKLSAPTPLQQRIRNTLATTKAKSANQVQLGEQFVQYVQAQRMYASLVERYNPGMGMSEEERVRLTARRVGMDLPPEYTR
;
A
#
# COMPACT_ATOMS: atom_id res chain seq x y z
N MET A 1 29.35 6.47 -14.35
CA MET A 1 28.15 6.68 -13.52
C MET A 1 27.83 5.41 -12.77
N SER A 2 27.80 5.49 -11.44
CA SER A 2 28.24 4.43 -10.54
C SER A 2 27.12 3.43 -10.23
N SER A 3 27.33 2.14 -10.53
CA SER A 3 26.50 0.99 -10.13
C SER A 3 25.77 1.12 -8.76
N PRO A 4 26.38 1.64 -7.67
CA PRO A 4 25.69 1.91 -6.40
C PRO A 4 24.49 2.86 -6.49
N GLN A 5 24.53 3.93 -7.30
CA GLN A 5 23.44 4.91 -7.40
C GLN A 5 22.16 4.27 -7.98
N ILE A 6 22.31 3.45 -9.01
CA ILE A 6 21.21 2.70 -9.63
C ILE A 6 20.64 1.69 -8.63
N ARG A 7 21.50 1.04 -7.83
CA ARG A 7 21.07 0.10 -6.77
C ARG A 7 20.29 0.80 -5.66
N SER A 8 20.71 1.99 -5.22
CA SER A 8 19.97 2.76 -4.22
C SER A 8 18.62 3.25 -4.76
N LEU A 9 18.58 3.71 -6.01
CA LEU A 9 17.33 4.12 -6.68
C LEU A 9 16.35 2.94 -6.76
N TYR A 10 16.82 1.78 -7.22
CA TYR A 10 16.02 0.55 -7.27
C TYR A 10 15.43 0.21 -5.88
N ARG A 11 16.25 0.24 -4.82
CA ARG A 11 15.79 -0.05 -3.46
C ARG A 11 14.76 0.96 -2.96
N ARG A 12 14.90 2.24 -3.29
CA ARG A 12 13.91 3.28 -2.98
C ARG A 12 12.59 2.99 -3.69
N LEU A 13 12.61 2.74 -5.01
CA LEU A 13 11.41 2.36 -5.77
C LEU A 13 10.70 1.15 -5.19
N LEU A 14 11.46 0.12 -4.78
CA LEU A 14 10.87 -1.07 -4.19
C LEU A 14 10.19 -0.85 -2.84
N ARG A 15 10.64 0.14 -2.05
CA ARG A 15 10.03 0.47 -0.76
C ARG A 15 8.70 1.23 -0.93
N GLU A 16 8.59 2.01 -2.00
CA GLU A 16 7.39 2.80 -2.27
C GLU A 16 6.25 1.98 -2.92
N LEU A 17 6.57 0.83 -3.52
CA LEU A 17 5.55 -0.08 -4.05
C LEU A 17 4.60 -0.52 -2.91
N PRO A 18 3.28 -0.47 -3.12
CA PRO A 18 2.34 -1.05 -2.19
C PRO A 18 2.70 -2.52 -1.94
N VAL A 19 3.08 -2.86 -0.71
CA VAL A 19 3.19 -4.25 -0.30
C VAL A 19 1.75 -4.68 -0.02
N PRO A 20 1.25 -5.77 -0.63
CA PRO A 20 -0.07 -6.27 -0.27
C PRO A 20 -0.11 -6.46 1.25
N PRO A 21 -1.21 -6.08 1.93
CA PRO A 21 -1.32 -6.31 3.35
C PRO A 21 -1.06 -7.79 3.59
N SER A 22 0.07 -8.11 4.23
CA SER A 22 0.35 -9.46 4.67
C SER A 22 -0.80 -9.80 5.62
N THR A 23 -1.65 -10.74 5.20
CA THR A 23 -2.69 -11.36 6.02
C THR A 23 -1.99 -12.14 7.13
N SER A 24 -1.47 -11.42 8.10
CA SER A 24 -0.74 -11.92 9.26
C SER A 24 -1.20 -11.15 10.49
N SER A 25 -2.49 -10.85 10.56
CA SER A 25 -3.19 -10.53 11.79
C SER A 25 -4.07 -11.73 12.13
N SER A 26 -3.43 -12.83 12.52
CA SER A 26 -4.07 -13.86 13.33
C SER A 26 -4.35 -13.25 14.71
N THR A 27 -5.51 -12.62 14.86
CA THR A 27 -6.06 -12.27 16.16
C THR A 27 -6.36 -13.57 16.89
N SER A 28 -5.39 -14.02 17.69
CA SER A 28 -5.56 -15.09 18.68
C SER A 28 -6.11 -14.44 19.94
N THR A 29 -7.43 -14.50 20.10
CA THR A 29 -8.09 -14.23 21.39
C THR A 29 -8.96 -15.43 21.74
N THR A 30 -8.32 -16.44 22.31
CA THR A 30 -8.98 -17.41 23.19
C THR A 30 -8.11 -17.55 24.43
N THR A 31 -8.62 -16.95 25.50
CA THR A 31 -8.27 -17.18 26.90
C THR A 31 -8.11 -18.65 27.23
N THR A 32 -6.94 -19.06 27.73
CA THR A 32 -6.72 -19.78 29.00
C THR A 32 -5.29 -20.34 29.05
N ALA A 33 -4.77 -20.41 30.27
CA ALA A 33 -3.36 -20.56 30.64
C ALA A 33 -2.66 -21.83 30.11
N ALA A 34 -1.40 -21.67 29.64
CA ALA A 34 -0.19 -22.39 30.08
C ALA A 34 0.88 -22.51 28.98
N ALA A 35 2.14 -22.32 29.39
CA ALA A 35 3.43 -22.61 28.74
C ALA A 35 4.07 -21.55 27.80
N PRO A 36 5.32 -21.11 28.07
CA PRO A 36 6.12 -20.30 27.15
C PRO A 36 6.78 -21.21 26.10
N SER A 37 6.36 -21.12 24.84
CA SER A 37 6.98 -21.86 23.74
C SER A 37 8.06 -20.99 23.06
N PRO A 38 9.35 -21.38 23.07
CA PRO A 38 10.43 -20.59 22.50
C PRO A 38 10.71 -21.02 21.06
N HIS A 39 9.79 -20.75 20.14
CA HIS A 39 10.08 -20.90 18.71
C HIS A 39 9.60 -19.67 17.96
N ARG A 40 10.40 -18.60 18.04
CA ARG A 40 10.40 -17.51 17.07
C ARG A 40 10.90 -18.08 15.75
N SER A 41 9.99 -18.73 15.02
CA SER A 41 10.24 -19.24 13.69
C SER A 41 10.76 -18.10 12.83
N THR A 42 12.04 -18.17 12.49
CA THR A 42 12.64 -17.36 11.43
C THR A 42 12.12 -17.86 10.10
N SER A 43 10.83 -17.68 9.86
CA SER A 43 10.19 -17.75 8.54
C SER A 43 10.60 -16.56 7.66
N HIS A 44 11.53 -15.72 8.14
CA HIS A 44 12.29 -14.77 7.35
C HIS A 44 13.41 -15.49 6.58
N GLN A 45 13.10 -16.07 5.41
CA GLN A 45 13.99 -16.08 4.22
C GLN A 45 13.54 -17.08 3.15
N LYS A 46 12.24 -17.20 2.88
CA LYS A 46 11.92 -17.32 1.45
C LYS A 46 12.13 -15.94 0.86
N LEU A 47 13.32 -15.69 0.32
CA LEU A 47 13.55 -14.59 -0.62
C LEU A 47 12.51 -14.82 -1.72
N SER A 48 11.34 -14.21 -1.58
CA SER A 48 10.22 -14.38 -2.49
C SER A 48 10.74 -14.14 -3.89
N ALA A 49 10.46 -15.07 -4.79
CA ALA A 49 10.83 -14.93 -6.20
C ALA A 49 10.44 -13.50 -6.62
N PRO A 50 11.35 -12.74 -7.26
CA PRO A 50 11.07 -11.36 -7.62
C PRO A 50 9.75 -11.29 -8.40
N THR A 51 8.86 -10.39 -8.01
CA THR A 51 7.58 -10.26 -8.72
C THR A 51 7.84 -9.92 -10.20
N PRO A 52 6.95 -10.27 -11.13
CA PRO A 52 7.14 -9.95 -12.56
C PRO A 52 7.44 -8.47 -12.81
N LEU A 53 6.81 -7.59 -12.03
CA LEU A 53 7.09 -6.15 -12.02
C LEU A 53 8.52 -5.85 -11.56
N GLN A 54 8.97 -6.45 -10.45
CA GLN A 54 10.35 -6.28 -9.96
C GLN A 54 11.37 -6.76 -10.98
N GLN A 55 11.10 -7.85 -11.71
CA GLN A 55 11.94 -8.36 -12.79
C GLN A 55 11.97 -7.36 -13.95
N ARG A 56 10.81 -6.84 -14.37
CA ARG A 56 10.72 -5.83 -15.44
C ARG A 56 11.51 -4.57 -15.09
N ILE A 57 11.33 -4.04 -13.88
CA ILE A 57 12.08 -2.86 -13.40
C ILE A 57 13.58 -3.16 -13.38
N ARG A 58 14.00 -4.36 -12.93
CA ARG A 58 15.40 -4.75 -12.94
C ARG A 58 15.97 -4.77 -14.36
N ASN A 59 15.24 -5.35 -15.31
CA ASN A 59 15.66 -5.46 -16.71
C ASN A 59 15.74 -4.07 -17.37
N THR A 60 14.80 -3.17 -17.09
CA THR A 60 14.83 -1.80 -17.62
C THR A 60 15.98 -0.99 -17.05
N LEU A 61 16.34 -1.15 -15.77
CA LEU A 61 17.50 -0.47 -15.17
C LEU A 61 18.85 -1.09 -15.56
N ALA A 62 18.88 -2.39 -15.86
CA ALA A 62 20.10 -3.09 -16.29
C ALA A 62 20.49 -2.77 -17.74
N THR A 63 19.52 -2.38 -18.59
CA THR A 63 19.79 -2.03 -19.99
C THR A 63 20.66 -0.77 -20.10
N THR A 64 21.60 -0.75 -21.03
CA THR A 64 22.62 0.31 -21.16
C THR A 64 22.01 1.70 -21.42
N LYS A 65 20.80 1.78 -22.01
CA LYS A 65 20.07 3.04 -22.21
C LYS A 65 19.65 3.72 -20.89
N ALA A 66 19.49 2.99 -19.79
CA ALA A 66 19.11 3.52 -18.48
C ALA A 66 20.30 4.12 -17.69
N LYS A 67 21.53 4.04 -18.21
CA LYS A 67 22.74 4.58 -17.57
C LYS A 67 23.03 6.03 -17.93
N SER A 68 22.19 6.68 -18.75
CA SER A 68 22.31 8.12 -19.00
C SER A 68 21.92 8.91 -17.75
N ALA A 69 22.57 10.04 -17.51
CA ALA A 69 22.28 10.89 -16.35
C ALA A 69 20.79 11.30 -16.31
N ASN A 70 20.19 11.56 -17.47
CA ASN A 70 18.79 11.93 -17.61
C ASN A 70 17.82 10.85 -17.13
N GLN A 71 18.14 9.56 -17.35
CA GLN A 71 17.30 8.44 -16.90
C GLN A 71 17.32 8.26 -15.38
N VAL A 72 18.49 8.52 -14.77
CA VAL A 72 18.63 8.49 -13.31
C VAL A 72 17.79 9.61 -12.68
N GLN A 73 17.88 10.82 -13.22
CA GLN A 73 17.07 11.97 -12.77
C GLN A 73 15.56 11.70 -12.92
N LEU A 74 15.14 11.15 -14.07
CA LEU A 74 13.75 10.76 -14.28
C LEU A 74 13.29 9.72 -13.24
N GLY A 75 14.14 8.74 -12.92
CA GLY A 75 13.86 7.75 -11.89
C GLY A 75 13.72 8.37 -10.49
N GLU A 76 14.53 9.38 -10.16
CA GLU A 76 14.41 10.12 -8.90
C GLU A 76 13.10 10.93 -8.84
N GLN A 77 12.74 11.60 -9.93
CA GLN A 77 11.46 12.31 -10.04
C GLN A 77 10.28 11.35 -9.89
N PHE A 78 10.37 10.14 -10.47
CA PHE A 78 9.34 9.12 -10.33
C PHE A 78 9.19 8.64 -8.88
N VAL A 79 10.30 8.45 -8.14
CA VAL A 79 10.24 8.13 -6.70
C VAL A 79 9.47 9.21 -5.94
N GLN A 80 9.74 10.49 -6.20
CA GLN A 80 9.03 11.60 -5.54
C GLN A 80 7.54 11.60 -5.88
N TYR A 81 7.19 11.35 -7.14
CA TYR A 81 5.80 11.25 -7.58
C TYR A 81 5.04 10.13 -6.85
N VAL A 82 5.62 8.93 -6.74
CA VAL A 82 4.97 7.81 -6.05
C VAL A 82 4.77 8.10 -4.56
N GLN A 83 5.75 8.75 -3.91
CA GLN A 83 5.62 9.21 -2.52
C GLN A 83 4.46 10.20 -2.36
N ALA A 84 4.37 11.19 -3.25
CA ALA A 84 3.28 12.15 -3.27
C ALA A 84 1.92 11.46 -3.52
N GLN A 85 1.87 10.47 -4.41
CA GLN A 85 0.64 9.70 -4.70
C GLN A 85 0.13 8.94 -3.47
N ARG A 86 1.03 8.35 -2.67
CA ARG A 86 0.67 7.70 -1.40
C ARG A 86 0.09 8.70 -0.40
N MET A 87 0.76 9.83 -0.23
CA MET A 87 0.27 10.89 0.65
C MET A 87 -1.10 11.39 0.19
N TYR A 88 -1.27 11.63 -1.11
CA TYR A 88 -2.56 11.98 -1.70
C TYR A 88 -3.65 10.95 -1.39
N ALA A 89 -3.39 9.65 -1.63
CA ALA A 89 -4.34 8.59 -1.30
C ALA A 89 -4.74 8.62 0.18
N SER A 90 -3.77 8.76 1.09
CA SER A 90 -4.05 8.85 2.53
C SER A 90 -4.87 10.09 2.92
N LEU A 91 -4.62 11.23 2.28
CA LEU A 91 -5.37 12.46 2.53
C LEU A 91 -6.81 12.32 2.01
N VAL A 92 -6.97 11.74 0.82
CA VAL A 92 -8.28 11.49 0.23
C VAL A 92 -9.11 10.57 1.11
N GLU A 93 -8.54 9.47 1.60
CA GLU A 93 -9.24 8.56 2.51
C GLU A 93 -9.65 9.24 3.83
N ARG A 94 -8.79 10.10 4.39
CA ARG A 94 -9.04 10.77 5.66
C ARG A 94 -10.09 11.87 5.57
N TYR A 95 -10.00 12.70 4.53
CA TYR A 95 -10.84 13.88 4.38
C TYR A 95 -12.08 13.63 3.52
N ASN A 96 -12.14 12.50 2.83
CA ASN A 96 -13.32 12.06 2.08
C ASN A 96 -13.84 10.70 2.56
N PRO A 97 -14.25 10.57 3.85
CA PRO A 97 -14.77 9.31 4.39
C PRO A 97 -16.07 8.86 3.72
N GLY A 98 -16.75 9.78 3.01
CA GLY A 98 -17.97 9.50 2.27
C GLY A 98 -17.75 9.14 0.80
N MET A 99 -16.51 8.99 0.32
CA MET A 99 -16.26 8.81 -1.13
C MET A 99 -16.91 7.53 -1.70
N GLY A 100 -17.09 6.51 -0.86
CA GLY A 100 -17.76 5.25 -1.22
C GLY A 100 -19.21 5.13 -0.75
N MET A 101 -19.78 6.14 -0.07
CA MET A 101 -21.19 6.10 0.36
C MET A 101 -22.09 6.62 -0.76
N SER A 102 -23.13 5.85 -1.10
CA SER A 102 -24.20 6.34 -1.97
C SER A 102 -24.98 7.46 -1.28
N GLU A 103 -25.71 8.26 -2.06
CA GLU A 103 -26.53 9.33 -1.50
C GLU A 103 -27.59 8.78 -0.53
N GLU A 104 -28.17 7.60 -0.83
CA GLU A 104 -29.16 6.97 0.06
C GLU A 104 -28.56 6.62 1.43
N GLU A 105 -27.34 6.07 1.46
CA GLU A 105 -26.66 5.70 2.71
C GLU A 105 -26.30 6.93 3.55
N ARG A 106 -25.91 8.03 2.89
CA ARG A 106 -25.68 9.33 3.56
C ARG A 106 -26.96 9.86 4.20
N VAL A 107 -28.08 9.87 3.46
CA VAL A 107 -29.38 10.34 3.95
C VAL A 107 -29.87 9.48 5.13
N ARG A 108 -29.66 8.16 5.07
CA ARG A 108 -29.99 7.26 6.18
C ARG A 108 -29.17 7.54 7.43
N LEU A 109 -27.87 7.79 7.30
CA LEU A 109 -26.99 8.10 8.43
C LEU A 109 -27.30 9.46 9.07
N THR A 110 -27.68 10.46 8.27
CA THR A 110 -28.12 11.76 8.80
C THR A 110 -29.49 11.68 9.46
N ALA A 111 -30.43 10.91 8.92
CA ALA A 111 -31.71 10.64 9.57
C ALA A 111 -31.51 9.98 10.95
N ARG A 112 -30.65 8.96 11.03
CA ARG A 112 -30.31 8.30 12.30
C ARG A 112 -29.66 9.23 13.32
N ARG A 113 -28.87 10.21 12.88
CA ARG A 113 -28.28 11.23 13.79
C ARG A 113 -29.34 12.07 14.51
N VAL A 114 -30.53 12.26 13.93
CA VAL A 114 -31.65 12.99 14.54
C VAL A 114 -32.68 12.07 15.18
N GLY A 115 -32.40 10.76 15.28
CA GLY A 115 -33.32 9.77 15.85
C GLY A 115 -34.50 9.42 14.94
N MET A 116 -34.39 9.71 13.64
CA MET A 116 -35.41 9.36 12.64
C MET A 116 -34.91 8.25 11.72
N ASP A 117 -35.81 7.37 11.29
CA ASP A 117 -35.51 6.39 10.25
C ASP A 117 -36.02 6.88 8.89
N LEU A 118 -35.26 6.61 7.83
CA LEU A 118 -35.60 7.01 6.48
C LEU A 118 -36.79 6.18 5.97
N PRO A 119 -37.88 6.79 5.45
CA PRO A 119 -39.03 6.06 4.95
C PRO A 119 -38.67 5.15 3.76
N PRO A 120 -39.32 3.98 3.63
CA PRO A 120 -38.99 2.98 2.61
C PRO A 120 -39.16 3.50 1.17
N GLU A 121 -40.03 4.49 0.96
CA GLU A 121 -40.30 5.18 -0.31
C GLU A 121 -39.04 5.79 -0.97
N TYR A 122 -38.00 6.10 -0.18
CA TYR A 122 -36.77 6.75 -0.64
C TYR A 122 -35.59 5.79 -0.84
N THR A 123 -35.81 4.49 -0.68
CA THR A 123 -34.78 3.45 -0.90
C THR A 123 -34.96 2.91 -2.32
N ARG A 124 -34.44 3.60 -3.34
CA ARG A 124 -34.59 3.19 -4.74
C ARG A 124 -33.28 3.17 -5.48
#